data_AF-A0A1B6M0N2-F1
#
_entry.id   AF-A0A1B6M0N2-F1
#
_cell.length_a   1.000
_cell.length_b   1.000
_cell.length_c   1.000
_cell.angle_alpha   90.00
_cell.angle_beta   90.00
_cell.angle_gamma   90.00
#
_symmetry.space_group_name_H-M   'P 1'
#
loop_
_entity.id
_entity.type
_entity.pdbx_description
1 polymer ?
#
loop_
_entity_poly.entity_id
_entity_poly.type
_entity_poly.pdbx_seq_one_letter_code
_entity_poly.pdbx_strand_id
1 'polypeptide(L)'
;KDNNLTYKEEDKVLKCYSAADHAGDQEQRKSCSGFLCMFAGGAIIWFSKKQNCISLSTTEAEYVAASEVAKQIVWLKGLLEEIIGSPIEVVLYIDNAGAMKLA
;
A
#
# COMPACT_ATOMS: atom_id res chain seq x y z
N LYS A 1 19.50 -3.47 -35.47
CA LYS A 1 19.47 -4.26 -34.20
C LYS A 1 18.07 -4.08 -33.66
N ASP A 2 17.20 -5.05 -33.90
CA ASP A 2 15.82 -5.01 -33.43
C ASP A 2 15.81 -5.24 -31.92
N ASN A 3 15.41 -4.22 -31.18
CA ASN A 3 15.15 -4.33 -29.75
C ASN A 3 13.81 -5.08 -29.61
N ASN A 4 13.87 -6.40 -29.64
CA ASN A 4 12.69 -7.27 -29.47
C ASN A 4 12.03 -6.99 -28.11
N LEU A 5 11.02 -6.13 -28.11
CA LEU A 5 10.11 -5.94 -26.98
C LEU A 5 9.32 -7.24 -26.82
N THR A 6 9.69 -8.03 -25.83
CA THR A 6 9.01 -9.28 -25.49
C THR A 6 8.05 -8.98 -24.34
N TYR A 7 6.74 -9.14 -24.56
CA TYR A 7 5.76 -9.08 -23.48
C TYR A 7 5.98 -10.27 -22.56
N LYS A 8 6.31 -10.01 -21.29
CA LYS A 8 6.22 -11.01 -20.23
C LYS A 8 4.88 -10.85 -19.56
N GLU A 9 4.16 -11.96 -19.42
CA GLU A 9 3.03 -12.03 -18.51
C GLU A 9 3.58 -11.78 -17.10
N GLU A 10 3.22 -10.64 -16.50
CA GLU A 10 3.48 -10.41 -15.08
C GLU A 10 2.42 -11.12 -14.25
N ASP A 11 2.83 -11.69 -13.12
CA ASP A 11 1.93 -12.37 -12.20
C ASP A 11 0.75 -11.46 -11.81
N LYS A 12 -0.45 -12.04 -11.72
CA LYS A 12 -1.69 -11.36 -11.25
C LYS A 12 -1.66 -11.09 -9.74
N VAL A 13 -0.54 -10.56 -9.26
CA VAL A 13 -0.30 -10.24 -7.85
C VAL A 13 -0.54 -8.74 -7.67
N LEU A 14 -1.50 -8.42 -6.80
CA LEU A 14 -1.69 -7.06 -6.31
C LEU A 14 -0.63 -6.76 -5.25
N LYS A 15 0.37 -5.95 -5.63
CA LYS A 15 1.46 -5.53 -4.74
C LYS A 15 1.11 -4.18 -4.12
N CYS A 16 1.04 -4.11 -2.80
CA CYS A 16 0.68 -2.91 -2.06
C CYS A 16 1.81 -2.49 -1.14
N TYR A 17 2.04 -1.19 -1.02
CA TYR A 17 3.10 -0.62 -0.20
C TYR A 17 2.47 0.38 0.75
N SER A 18 2.83 0.30 2.03
CA SER A 18 2.50 1.30 3.06
C SER A 18 3.77 2.02 3.50
N ALA A 19 3.65 3.31 3.77
CA ALA A 19 4.68 4.10 4.46
C ALA A 19 4.01 5.16 5.33
N ALA A 20 4.67 5.57 6.39
CA ALA A 20 4.24 6.67 7.25
C ALA A 20 5.42 7.58 7.61
N ASP A 21 5.22 8.88 7.47
CA ASP A 21 6.13 9.89 7.99
C ASP A 21 5.63 10.36 9.36
N HIS A 22 6.40 10.10 10.42
CA HIS A 22 6.00 10.39 11.79
C HIS A 22 6.27 11.84 12.16
N ALA A 23 5.26 12.51 12.74
CA ALA A 23 5.37 13.88 13.25
C ALA A 23 5.92 14.92 12.24
N GLY A 24 5.75 14.70 10.94
CA GLY A 24 6.19 15.62 9.88
C GLY A 24 5.46 16.99 9.92
N ASP A 25 4.27 17.06 10.51
CA ASP A 25 3.58 18.32 10.79
C ASP A 25 4.05 18.92 12.13
N GLN A 26 4.86 19.99 12.09
CA GLN A 26 5.42 20.59 13.31
C GLN A 26 4.38 21.31 14.19
N GLU A 27 3.26 21.76 13.63
CA GLU A 27 2.20 22.42 14.40
C GLU A 27 1.28 21.40 15.07
N GLN A 28 0.84 20.38 14.33
CA GLN A 28 -0.14 19.41 14.84
C GLN A 28 0.47 18.10 15.33
N ARG A 29 1.79 17.90 15.11
CA ARG A 29 2.52 16.66 15.39
C ARG A 29 1.90 15.42 14.75
N LYS A 30 1.13 15.61 13.68
CA LYS A 30 0.45 14.53 12.95
C LYS A 30 1.38 13.87 11.96
N SER A 31 1.24 12.56 11.85
CA SER A 31 1.94 11.75 10.87
C SER A 31 1.26 11.84 9.51
N CYS A 32 1.96 11.50 8.43
CA CYS A 32 1.41 11.38 7.09
C CYS A 32 1.47 9.92 6.64
N SER A 33 0.33 9.33 6.27
CA SER A 33 0.26 7.99 5.67
C SER A 33 0.34 8.09 4.16
N GLY A 34 1.18 7.26 3.56
CA GLY A 34 1.27 7.06 2.12
C GLY A 34 1.03 5.61 1.73
N PHE A 35 0.48 5.39 0.55
CA PHE A 35 0.39 4.05 -0.02
C PHE A 35 0.39 4.02 -1.53
N LEU A 36 0.75 2.86 -2.07
CA LEU A 36 0.77 2.57 -3.50
C LEU A 36 0.34 1.12 -3.72
N CYS A 37 -0.63 0.90 -4.62
CA CYS A 37 -1.00 -0.42 -5.10
C CYS A 37 -0.63 -0.55 -6.58
N MET A 38 0.03 -1.66 -6.91
CA MET A 38 0.44 -2.03 -8.26
C MET A 38 -0.18 -3.35 -8.68
N PHE A 39 -0.59 -3.43 -9.94
CA PHE A 39 -1.11 -4.63 -10.57
C PHE A 39 -0.67 -4.68 -12.04
N ALA A 40 -0.26 -5.86 -12.51
CA ALA A 40 0.24 -6.07 -13.89
C ALA A 40 1.31 -5.03 -14.33
N GLY A 41 2.28 -4.75 -13.45
CA GLY A 41 3.36 -3.80 -13.69
C GLY A 41 2.99 -2.32 -13.59
N GLY A 42 1.71 -1.99 -13.39
CA GLY A 42 1.21 -0.62 -13.34
C GLY A 42 0.72 -0.20 -11.96
N ALA A 43 0.93 1.06 -11.59
CA ALA A 43 0.28 1.68 -10.43
C ALA A 43 -1.22 1.89 -10.72
N ILE A 44 -2.09 1.42 -9.83
CA ILE A 44 -3.55 1.51 -10.01
C ILE A 44 -4.23 2.44 -9.01
N ILE A 45 -3.71 2.53 -7.78
CA ILE A 45 -4.18 3.49 -6.78
C ILE A 45 -3.05 3.90 -5.83
N TRP A 46 -3.04 5.15 -5.40
CA TRP A 46 -2.10 5.69 -4.42
C TRP A 46 -2.73 6.88 -3.68
N PHE A 47 -2.24 7.17 -2.48
CA PHE A 47 -2.49 8.44 -1.78
C PHE A 47 -1.31 8.81 -0.89
N SER A 48 -1.27 10.09 -0.51
CA SER A 48 -0.51 10.58 0.65
C SER A 48 -1.43 11.50 1.44
N LYS A 49 -1.67 11.20 2.73
CA LYS A 49 -2.68 11.87 3.55
C LYS A 49 -2.23 11.98 5.00
N LYS A 50 -2.44 13.17 5.60
CA LYS A 50 -2.26 13.36 7.05
C LYS A 50 -3.19 12.44 7.85
N GLN A 51 -2.64 11.80 8.88
CA GLN A 51 -3.40 10.97 9.81
C GLN A 51 -4.35 11.83 10.65
N ASN A 52 -5.54 11.29 10.95
CA ASN A 52 -6.52 12.00 11.77
C ASN A 52 -6.14 12.00 13.25
N CYS A 53 -5.35 11.04 13.69
CA CYS A 53 -4.82 10.92 15.05
C CYS A 53 -3.35 11.36 15.13
N ILE A 54 -2.89 11.63 16.35
CA ILE A 54 -1.48 11.86 16.66
C ILE A 54 -0.89 10.51 17.07
N SER A 55 0.04 9.98 16.28
CA SER A 55 0.77 8.76 16.64
C SER A 55 1.89 9.09 17.63
N LEU A 56 2.03 8.29 18.66
CA LEU A 56 3.06 8.46 19.71
C LEU A 56 4.40 7.84 19.31
N SER A 57 4.44 7.05 18.24
CA SER A 57 5.66 6.44 17.69
C SER A 57 5.58 6.26 16.18
N THR A 58 6.73 6.04 15.55
CA THR A 58 6.83 5.63 14.14
C THR A 58 6.10 4.31 13.90
N THR A 59 6.18 3.36 14.83
CA THR A 59 5.48 2.08 14.76
C THR A 59 3.95 2.24 14.71
N GLU A 60 3.41 3.11 15.56
CA GLU A 60 1.97 3.41 15.56
C GLU A 60 1.55 4.14 14.27
N ALA A 61 2.35 5.09 13.80
CA ALA A 61 2.10 5.78 12.54
C ALA A 61 2.04 4.79 11.36
N GLU A 62 2.99 3.86 11.30
CA GLU A 62 3.05 2.83 10.27
C GLU A 62 1.89 1.83 10.37
N TYR A 63 1.50 1.44 11.59
CA TYR A 63 0.34 0.59 11.80
C TYR A 63 -0.96 1.25 11.32
N VAL A 64 -1.13 2.54 11.58
CA VAL A 64 -2.27 3.33 11.07
C VAL A 64 -2.24 3.38 9.54
N ALA A 65 -1.08 3.63 8.93
CA ALA A 65 -0.96 3.61 7.48
C ALA A 65 -1.31 2.23 6.90
N ALA A 66 -0.72 1.15 7.42
CA ALA A 66 -0.99 -0.22 6.97
C ALA A 66 -2.46 -0.61 7.11
N SER A 67 -3.12 -0.18 8.20
CA SER A 67 -4.55 -0.40 8.42
C SER A 67 -5.42 0.29 7.36
N GLU A 68 -5.07 1.50 6.95
CA GLU A 68 -5.78 2.19 5.86
C GLU A 68 -5.55 1.50 4.50
N VAL A 69 -4.32 1.05 4.23
CA VAL A 69 -4.01 0.28 3.01
C VAL A 69 -4.77 -1.03 2.96
N ALA A 70 -4.87 -1.75 4.08
CA ALA A 70 -5.62 -3.00 4.16
C ALA A 70 -7.10 -2.83 3.76
N LYS A 71 -7.73 -1.71 4.13
CA LYS A 71 -9.11 -1.40 3.70
C LYS A 71 -9.21 -1.24 2.19
N GLN A 72 -8.24 -0.52 1.58
CA GLN A 72 -8.19 -0.33 0.13
C GLN A 72 -7.94 -1.65 -0.59
N ILE A 73 -7.06 -2.51 -0.05
CA ILE A 73 -6.78 -3.85 -0.56
C ILE A 73 -8.04 -4.69 -0.65
N VAL A 74 -8.83 -4.76 0.42
CA VAL A 74 -10.03 -5.62 0.46
C VAL A 74 -11.02 -5.21 -0.63
N TRP A 75 -11.27 -3.91 -0.76
CA TRP A 75 -12.15 -3.38 -1.81
C TRP A 75 -11.60 -3.65 -3.21
N LEU A 76 -10.32 -3.35 -3.43
CA LEU A 76 -9.68 -3.46 -4.74
C LEU A 76 -9.53 -4.91 -5.19
N LYS A 77 -9.27 -5.83 -4.26
CA LYS A 77 -9.22 -7.26 -4.53
C LYS A 77 -10.56 -7.76 -5.07
N GLY A 78 -11.67 -7.45 -4.39
CA GLY A 78 -13.00 -7.87 -4.84
C GLY A 78 -13.32 -7.35 -6.25
N LEU A 79 -13.05 -6.06 -6.50
CA LEU A 79 -13.24 -5.46 -7.81
C LEU A 79 -12.42 -6.15 -8.90
N LEU A 80 -11.14 -6.43 -8.65
CA LEU A 80 -10.26 -7.08 -9.62
C LEU A 80 -10.67 -8.54 -9.87
N GLU A 81 -11.07 -9.28 -8.84
CA GLU A 81 -11.54 -10.66 -8.99
C GLU A 81 -12.84 -10.74 -9.80
N GLU A 82 -13.75 -9.77 -9.64
CA GLU A 82 -14.96 -9.67 -10.47
C GLU A 82 -14.64 -9.36 -11.94
N ILE A 83 -13.69 -8.45 -12.20
CA ILE A 83 -13.31 -8.06 -13.57
C ILE A 83 -12.55 -9.19 -14.27
N ILE A 84 -11.64 -9.87 -13.56
CA ILE A 84 -10.77 -10.90 -14.13
C ILE A 84 -11.50 -12.25 -14.18
N GLY A 85 -12.47 -12.48 -13.29
CA GLY A 85 -13.16 -13.77 -13.17
C GLY A 85 -12.32 -14.87 -12.52
N SER A 86 -11.23 -14.52 -11.84
CA SER A 86 -10.38 -15.46 -11.12
C SER A 86 -9.83 -14.83 -9.84
N PRO A 87 -9.53 -15.63 -8.79
CA PRO A 87 -8.86 -15.13 -7.59
C PRO A 87 -7.53 -14.45 -7.92
N ILE A 88 -7.18 -13.42 -7.14
CA ILE A 88 -5.88 -12.76 -7.23
C ILE A 88 -5.11 -12.88 -5.93
N GLU A 89 -3.79 -12.96 -6.06
CA GLU A 89 -2.88 -12.90 -4.92
C GLU A 89 -2.65 -11.44 -4.51
N VAL A 90 -2.45 -11.22 -3.21
CA VAL A 90 -2.19 -9.89 -2.67
C VAL A 90 -1.00 -9.95 -1.74
N VAL A 91 -0.09 -8.97 -1.87
CA VAL A 91 1.06 -8.81 -0.97
C VAL A 91 1.09 -7.36 -0.48
N LEU A 92 1.14 -7.16 0.84
CA LEU A 92 1.34 -5.86 1.46
C LEU A 92 2.77 -5.77 2.02
N TYR A 93 3.53 -4.81 1.52
CA TYR A 93 4.86 -4.45 1.99
C TYR A 93 4.76 -3.29 2.98
N ILE A 94 5.39 -3.47 4.14
CA ILE A 94 5.50 -2.48 5.21
C ILE A 94 6.98 -2.36 5.55
N ASP A 95 7.49 -1.14 5.63
CA ASP A 95 8.91 -0.85 5.87
C ASP A 95 9.32 -0.97 7.36
N ASN A 96 8.36 -0.91 8.28
CA ASN A 96 8.60 -1.02 9.71
C ASN A 96 8.27 -2.42 10.28
N ALA A 97 9.33 -3.15 10.67
CA ALA A 97 9.22 -4.47 11.28
C ALA A 97 8.49 -4.48 12.64
N GLY A 98 8.48 -3.36 13.37
CA GLY A 98 7.67 -3.20 14.58
C GLY A 98 6.18 -3.16 14.27
N ALA A 99 5.78 -2.49 13.19
CA ALA A 99 4.38 -2.42 12.76
C ALA A 99 3.89 -3.79 12.26
N MET A 100 4.75 -4.54 11.54
CA MET A 100 4.44 -5.91 11.13
C MET A 100 4.19 -6.87 12.30
N LYS A 101 4.86 -6.67 13.45
CA LYS A 101 4.72 -7.54 14.64
C LYS A 101 3.48 -7.24 15.49
N LEU A 102 2.84 -6.09 15.27
CA LEU A 102 1.63 -5.68 15.99
C LEU A 102 0.34 -6.07 15.25
N ALA A 103 0.44 -6.36 13.94
CA ALA A 103 -0.64 -6.88 13.12
C ALA A 103 -0.93 -8.36 13.44
#